data_AF-A0A1M2VBM7-F1
#
_entry.id   AF-A0A1M2VBM7-F1
#
_cell.length_a   1.000
_cell.length_b   1.000
_cell.length_c   1.000
_cell.angle_alpha   90.00
_cell.angle_beta   90.00
_cell.angle_gamma   90.00
#
_symmetry.space_group_name_H-M   'P 1'
#
loop_
_entity.id
_entity.type
_entity.pdbx_description
1 polymer ?
#
loop_
_entity_poly.entity_id
_entity_poly.type
_entity_poly.pdbx_seq_one_letter_code
_entity_poly.pdbx_strand_id
1 'polypeptide(L)'
;MGTFHLYTLARGAARLGFTRVHSVHLALQGETGTGLTLILPTCDPDDLDPEFFEGWLATIQGPAVTAAANDNDNDKHVFLLRVVLTYRAFATQHPSLTIEKYHKFTLMFVVSSLALDSDDDAAHDLAVIDDWMTENIPLWI
;
A
#
# COMPACT_ATOMS: atom_id res chain seq x y z
N MET A 1 3.51 19.95 -1.67
CA MET A 1 3.12 18.79 -0.87
C MET A 1 2.49 17.68 -1.70
N GLY A 2 3.04 16.46 -1.62
CA GLY A 2 2.43 15.28 -2.25
C GLY A 2 1.26 14.72 -1.43
N THR A 3 0.20 14.29 -2.11
CA THR A 3 -1.04 13.74 -1.53
C THR A 3 -1.14 12.25 -1.78
N PHE A 4 -1.65 11.50 -0.80
CA PHE A 4 -1.95 10.08 -1.00
C PHE A 4 -3.40 9.91 -1.41
N HIS A 5 -3.62 9.04 -2.40
CA HIS A 5 -4.95 8.59 -2.78
C HIS A 5 -5.02 7.07 -2.69
N LEU A 6 -6.17 6.57 -2.23
CA LEU A 6 -6.41 5.14 -2.07
C LEU A 6 -7.77 4.78 -2.65
N TYR A 7 -7.78 3.94 -3.69
CA TYR A 7 -9.03 3.60 -4.39
C TYR A 7 -9.00 2.19 -4.97
N THR A 8 -10.16 1.69 -5.40
CA THR A 8 -10.28 0.44 -6.16
C THR A 8 -11.25 0.62 -7.32
N LEU A 9 -10.96 -0.02 -8.46
CA LEU A 9 -11.83 0.01 -9.64
C LEU A 9 -13.16 -0.72 -9.41
N ALA A 10 -13.23 -1.58 -8.39
CA ALA A 10 -14.41 -2.37 -8.05
C ALA A 10 -15.41 -1.63 -7.14
N ARG A 11 -15.14 -0.38 -6.74
CA ARG A 11 -15.78 0.32 -5.60
C ARG A 11 -17.31 0.23 -5.58
N GLY A 12 -17.98 0.53 -6.69
CA GLY A 12 -19.44 0.52 -6.76
C GLY A 12 -20.06 -0.87 -6.52
N ALA A 13 -19.58 -1.88 -7.24
CA ALA A 13 -20.09 -3.25 -7.11
C ALA A 13 -19.63 -3.92 -5.81
N ALA A 14 -18.42 -3.60 -5.32
CA ALA A 14 -17.85 -4.19 -4.11
C ALA A 14 -18.57 -3.69 -2.85
N ARG A 15 -18.93 -2.40 -2.80
CA ARG A 15 -19.74 -1.83 -1.70
C ARG A 15 -21.09 -2.55 -1.53
N LEU A 16 -21.66 -3.04 -2.63
CA LEU A 16 -22.92 -3.76 -2.65
C LEU A 16 -22.75 -5.29 -2.45
N GLY A 17 -21.51 -5.76 -2.25
CA GLY A 17 -21.20 -7.17 -2.05
C GLY A 17 -21.21 -8.02 -3.33
N PHE A 18 -21.30 -7.40 -4.51
CA PHE A 18 -21.43 -8.11 -5.79
C PHE A 18 -20.11 -8.56 -6.40
N THR A 19 -18.99 -7.97 -5.99
CA THR A 19 -17.67 -8.34 -6.50
C THR A 19 -16.62 -8.33 -5.39
N ARG A 20 -15.57 -9.13 -5.57
CA ARG A 20 -14.38 -9.07 -4.73
C ARG A 20 -13.47 -7.94 -5.21
N VAL A 21 -12.84 -7.26 -4.27
CA VAL A 21 -11.76 -6.33 -4.57
C VAL A 21 -10.53 -7.17 -4.85
N HIS A 22 -10.04 -7.16 -6.09
CA HIS A 22 -8.85 -7.90 -6.53
C HIS A 22 -7.55 -7.11 -6.39
N SER A 23 -7.67 -5.78 -6.33
CA SER A 23 -6.54 -4.88 -6.09
C SER A 23 -7.02 -3.55 -5.51
N VAL A 24 -6.09 -2.92 -4.79
CA VAL A 24 -6.21 -1.55 -4.29
C VAL A 24 -5.10 -0.71 -4.91
N HIS A 25 -5.42 0.49 -5.36
CA HIS A 25 -4.47 1.42 -5.94
C HIS A 25 -4.07 2.43 -4.87
N LEU A 26 -2.79 2.42 -4.52
CA LEU A 26 -2.17 3.42 -3.65
C LEU A 26 -1.37 4.38 -4.52
N ALA A 27 -1.84 5.61 -4.65
CA ALA A 27 -1.19 6.63 -5.45
C ALA A 27 -0.57 7.72 -4.54
N LEU A 28 0.68 8.08 -4.82
CA LEU A 28 1.32 9.29 -4.30
C LEU A 28 1.42 10.27 -5.46
N GLN A 29 0.76 11.42 -5.34
CA GLN A 29 0.78 12.46 -6.37
C GLN A 29 1.43 13.73 -5.83
N GLY A 30 2.53 14.15 -6.45
CA GLY A 30 3.19 15.43 -6.21
C GLY A 30 2.55 16.58 -6.98
N GLU A 31 2.79 17.80 -6.53
CA GLU A 31 2.21 19.03 -7.10
C GLU A 31 2.63 19.29 -8.57
N THR A 32 3.80 18.79 -8.97
CA THR A 32 4.35 18.96 -10.32
C THR A 32 3.89 17.86 -11.29
N GLY A 33 2.92 17.03 -10.90
CA GLY A 33 2.44 15.90 -11.68
C GLY A 33 3.36 14.67 -11.66
N THR A 34 4.47 14.72 -10.91
CA THR A 34 5.26 13.54 -10.60
C THR A 34 4.54 12.69 -9.56
N GLY A 35 4.62 11.38 -9.66
CA GLY A 35 3.93 10.50 -8.72
C GLY A 35 4.24 9.03 -8.95
N LEU A 36 3.61 8.21 -8.13
CA LEU A 36 3.69 6.77 -8.18
C LEU A 36 2.28 6.21 -7.97
N THR A 37 1.94 5.13 -8.65
CA THR A 37 0.79 4.31 -8.29
C THR A 37 1.25 2.88 -8.11
N LEU A 38 1.05 2.35 -6.91
CA LEU A 38 1.26 0.95 -6.59
C LEU A 38 -0.10 0.23 -6.66
N ILE A 39 -0.13 -0.91 -7.34
CA ILE A 39 -1.30 -1.77 -7.42
C ILE A 39 -1.14 -2.87 -6.39
N LEU A 40 -1.72 -2.68 -5.22
CA LEU A 40 -1.65 -3.56 -4.08
C LEU A 40 -2.53 -4.80 -4.31
N PRO A 41 -1.95 -6.01 -4.39
CA PRO A 41 -2.71 -7.24 -4.60
C PRO A 41 -3.48 -7.66 -3.34
N THR A 42 -4.66 -8.25 -3.54
CA THR A 42 -5.49 -8.82 -2.46
C THR A 42 -5.75 -10.32 -2.64
N CYS A 43 -4.95 -10.97 -3.50
CA CYS A 43 -4.97 -12.42 -3.70
C CYS A 43 -4.42 -13.17 -2.48
N ASP A 44 -4.38 -14.50 -2.54
CA ASP A 44 -3.72 -15.29 -1.50
C ASP A 44 -2.21 -14.94 -1.45
N PRO A 45 -1.57 -14.89 -0.27
CA PRO A 45 -0.13 -14.64 -0.18
C PRO A 45 0.71 -15.67 -0.94
N ASP A 46 0.21 -16.90 -1.14
CA ASP A 46 0.90 -17.95 -1.91
C ASP A 46 0.92 -17.66 -3.43
N ASP A 47 0.05 -16.77 -3.91
CA ASP A 47 0.00 -16.32 -5.30
C ASP A 47 0.89 -15.09 -5.57
N LEU A 48 1.55 -14.55 -4.54
CA LEU A 48 2.42 -13.39 -4.68
C LEU A 48 3.78 -13.79 -5.26
N ASP A 49 4.23 -13.07 -6.27
CA ASP A 49 5.58 -13.18 -6.81
C ASP A 49 6.55 -12.27 -6.04
N PRO A 50 7.55 -12.80 -5.32
CA PRO A 50 8.54 -11.99 -4.61
C PRO A 50 9.32 -11.04 -5.54
N GLU A 51 9.61 -11.45 -6.78
CA GLU A 51 10.40 -10.67 -7.74
C GLU A 51 9.67 -9.39 -8.17
N PHE A 52 8.33 -9.42 -8.14
CA PHE A 52 7.50 -8.26 -8.44
C PHE A 52 7.77 -7.09 -7.48
N PHE A 53 8.06 -7.38 -6.21
CA PHE A 53 8.30 -6.34 -5.19
C PHE A 53 9.68 -5.69 -5.31
N GLU A 54 10.67 -6.38 -5.91
CA GLU A 54 11.98 -5.77 -6.18
C GLU A 54 11.87 -4.62 -7.19
N GLY A 55 10.98 -4.75 -8.18
CA GLY A 55 10.65 -3.66 -9.12
C GLY A 55 10.03 -2.45 -8.41
N TRP A 56 9.18 -2.67 -7.41
CA TRP A 56 8.61 -1.59 -6.61
C TRP A 56 9.65 -0.91 -5.73
N LEU A 57 10.54 -1.66 -5.07
CA LEU A 57 11.63 -1.11 -4.27
C LEU A 57 12.52 -0.19 -5.11
N ALA A 58 12.94 -0.67 -6.29
CA ALA A 58 13.76 0.14 -7.21
C ALA A 58 13.02 1.41 -7.67
N THR A 59 11.70 1.33 -7.90
CA THR A 59 10.88 2.46 -8.34
C THR A 59 10.71 3.50 -7.23
N ILE A 60 10.44 3.07 -5.99
CA ILE A 60 10.25 3.94 -4.83
C ILE A 60 11.53 4.70 -4.48
N GLN A 61 12.69 4.06 -4.62
CA GLN A 61 13.99 4.70 -4.43
C GLN A 61 14.38 5.64 -5.59
N GLY A 62 13.58 5.69 -6.65
CA GLY A 62 13.82 6.52 -7.82
C GLY A 62 13.56 8.01 -7.61
N PRO A 63 14.18 8.89 -8.40
CA PRO A 63 14.14 10.34 -8.21
C PRO A 63 12.74 10.95 -8.33
N ALA A 64 11.84 10.34 -9.10
CA ALA A 64 10.47 10.83 -9.27
C ALA A 64 9.65 10.71 -7.98
N VAL A 65 9.84 9.62 -7.24
CA VAL A 65 9.17 9.36 -5.96
C VAL A 65 9.81 10.19 -4.87
N THR A 66 11.15 10.26 -4.84
CA THR A 66 11.87 11.16 -3.94
C THR A 66 11.41 12.61 -4.10
N ALA A 67 11.15 13.08 -5.32
CA ALA A 67 10.64 14.44 -5.56
C ALA A 67 9.17 14.61 -5.09
N ALA A 68 8.31 13.62 -5.30
CA ALA A 68 6.91 13.66 -4.85
C ALA A 68 6.77 13.50 -3.32
N ALA A 69 7.72 12.80 -2.68
CA ALA A 69 7.81 12.60 -1.25
C ALA A 69 8.66 13.67 -0.53
N ASN A 70 9.36 14.55 -1.27
CA ASN A 70 10.20 15.61 -0.73
C ASN A 70 9.34 16.75 -0.18
N ASP A 71 8.83 16.56 1.02
CA ASP A 71 8.29 17.65 1.82
C ASP A 71 8.63 17.38 3.28
N ASN A 72 9.71 17.98 3.78
CA ASN A 72 10.22 18.11 5.17
C ASN A 72 10.19 16.91 6.16
N ASP A 73 9.49 15.81 5.87
CA ASP A 73 9.40 14.58 6.63
C ASP A 73 9.50 13.41 5.65
N ASN A 74 10.51 12.56 5.83
CA ASN A 74 10.74 11.35 5.04
C ASN A 74 9.60 10.31 5.15
N ASP A 75 8.55 10.62 5.90
CA ASP A 75 7.48 9.72 6.31
C ASP A 75 6.74 9.07 5.14
N LYS A 76 6.48 9.81 4.05
CA LYS A 76 5.77 9.25 2.88
C LYS A 76 6.61 8.21 2.13
N HIS A 77 7.90 8.48 1.98
CA HIS A 77 8.83 7.54 1.35
C HIS A 77 9.05 6.31 2.25
N VAL A 78 9.21 6.52 3.56
CA VAL A 78 9.34 5.45 4.56
C VAL A 78 8.09 4.56 4.57
N PHE A 79 6.90 5.16 4.54
CA PHE A 79 5.64 4.43 4.47
C PHE A 79 5.57 3.55 3.23
N LEU A 80 5.85 4.10 2.04
CA LEU A 80 5.85 3.33 0.79
C LEU A 80 6.82 2.15 0.85
N LEU A 81 8.05 2.37 1.33
CA LEU A 81 9.02 1.29 1.50
C LEU A 81 8.50 0.21 2.46
N ARG A 82 7.91 0.60 3.58
CA ARG A 82 7.37 -0.35 4.56
C ARG A 82 6.23 -1.18 4.00
N VAL A 83 5.33 -0.59 3.21
CA VAL A 83 4.27 -1.32 2.52
C VAL A 83 4.87 -2.40 1.62
N VAL A 84 5.86 -2.05 0.80
CA VAL A 84 6.48 -3.00 -0.13
C VAL A 84 7.25 -4.10 0.61
N LEU A 85 8.02 -3.74 1.64
CA LEU A 85 8.73 -4.72 2.48
C LEU A 85 7.75 -5.67 3.18
N THR A 86 6.59 -5.16 3.61
CA THR A 86 5.53 -5.98 4.23
C THR A 86 4.97 -7.00 3.24
N TYR A 87 4.63 -6.58 2.01
CA TYR A 87 4.19 -7.50 0.97
C TYR A 87 5.24 -8.56 0.64
N ARG A 88 6.51 -8.14 0.50
CA ARG A 88 7.64 -9.05 0.26
C ARG A 88 7.81 -10.06 1.39
N ALA A 89 7.66 -9.64 2.64
CA ALA A 89 7.74 -10.51 3.81
C ALA A 89 6.65 -11.60 3.79
N PHE A 90 5.44 -11.25 3.36
CA PHE A 90 4.37 -12.23 3.17
C PHE A 90 4.63 -13.16 1.98
N ALA A 91 5.08 -12.64 0.84
CA ALA A 91 5.40 -13.44 -0.35
C ALA A 91 6.56 -14.43 -0.11
N THR A 92 7.49 -14.07 0.78
CA THR A 92 8.61 -14.93 1.20
C THR A 92 8.27 -15.82 2.40
N GLN A 93 7.00 -15.84 2.83
CA GLN A 93 6.49 -16.65 3.94
C GLN A 93 7.32 -16.50 5.24
N HIS A 94 7.64 -15.27 5.62
CA HIS A 94 8.46 -15.00 6.80
C HIS A 94 7.88 -15.70 8.06
N PRO A 95 8.68 -16.44 8.86
CA PRO A 95 8.17 -17.37 9.89
C PRO A 95 7.31 -16.74 11.01
N SER A 96 7.43 -15.44 11.24
CA SER A 96 6.66 -14.69 12.25
C SER A 96 5.37 -14.05 11.70
N LEU A 97 5.12 -14.21 10.41
CA LEU A 97 3.93 -13.72 9.73
C LEU A 97 2.95 -14.87 9.50
N THR A 98 1.67 -14.59 9.76
CA THR A 98 0.58 -15.57 9.59
C THR A 98 -0.35 -15.11 8.49
N ILE A 99 -1.10 -16.05 7.91
CA ILE A 99 -2.14 -15.73 6.93
C ILE A 99 -3.21 -14.78 7.49
N GLU A 100 -3.51 -14.87 8.79
CA GLU A 100 -4.42 -13.95 9.47
C GLU A 100 -3.89 -12.51 9.46
N LYS A 101 -2.58 -12.32 9.72
CA LYS A 101 -1.95 -11.00 9.62
C LYS A 101 -2.00 -10.47 8.19
N TYR A 102 -1.79 -11.33 7.18
CA TYR A 102 -1.91 -10.94 5.78
C TYR A 102 -3.33 -10.48 5.43
N HIS A 103 -4.34 -11.26 5.82
CA HIS A 103 -5.74 -10.90 5.58
C HIS A 103 -6.11 -9.60 6.28
N LYS A 104 -5.64 -9.37 7.51
CA LYS A 104 -5.89 -8.11 8.22
C LYS A 104 -5.23 -6.94 7.51
N PHE A 105 -3.97 -7.08 7.12
CA PHE A 105 -3.21 -6.07 6.38
C PHE A 105 -3.91 -5.65 5.07
N THR A 106 -4.25 -6.63 4.22
CA THR A 106 -4.92 -6.35 2.94
C THR A 106 -6.34 -5.83 3.14
N LEU A 107 -7.07 -6.33 4.14
CA LEU A 107 -8.41 -5.85 4.46
C LEU A 107 -8.43 -4.38 4.87
N MET A 108 -7.43 -3.90 5.62
CA MET A 108 -7.37 -2.48 5.99
C MET A 108 -7.29 -1.58 4.74
N PHE A 109 -6.45 -1.92 3.76
CA PHE A 109 -6.41 -1.20 2.48
C PHE A 109 -7.73 -1.29 1.72
N VAL A 110 -8.36 -2.47 1.67
CA VAL A 110 -9.64 -2.66 1.00
C VAL A 110 -10.71 -1.79 1.64
N VAL A 111 -10.86 -1.84 2.96
CA VAL A 111 -11.87 -1.06 3.69
C VAL A 111 -11.66 0.44 3.48
N SER A 112 -10.45 0.94 3.64
CA SER A 112 -10.14 2.35 3.42
C SER A 112 -10.40 2.78 1.97
N SER A 113 -10.03 1.96 0.98
CA SER A 113 -10.30 2.25 -0.44
C SER A 113 -11.80 2.26 -0.80
N LEU A 114 -12.61 1.53 -0.03
CA LEU A 114 -14.06 1.51 -0.17
C LEU A 114 -14.73 2.64 0.60
N ALA A 115 -14.07 3.22 1.61
CA ALA A 115 -14.59 4.37 2.36
C ALA A 115 -14.35 5.69 1.61
N LEU A 116 -13.11 5.93 1.20
CA LEU A 116 -12.63 7.17 0.57
C LEU A 116 -13.12 7.35 -0.86
N ASP A 117 -13.44 8.57 -1.28
CA ASP A 117 -13.56 8.95 -2.69
C ASP A 117 -12.18 8.97 -3.38
N SER A 118 -12.15 8.85 -4.71
CA SER A 118 -10.88 8.73 -5.45
C SER A 118 -9.95 9.93 -5.27
N ASP A 119 -10.53 11.09 -5.00
CA ASP A 119 -9.84 12.36 -4.91
C ASP A 119 -9.59 12.77 -3.44
N ASP A 120 -10.08 11.96 -2.48
CA ASP A 120 -9.84 12.20 -1.06
C ASP A 120 -8.38 11.93 -0.71
N ASP A 121 -7.86 12.71 0.24
CA ASP A 121 -6.56 12.44 0.84
C ASP A 121 -6.68 11.26 1.81
N ALA A 122 -5.91 10.21 1.53
CA ALA A 122 -5.89 8.98 2.31
C ALA A 122 -4.96 9.03 3.53
N ALA A 123 -4.29 10.16 3.81
CA ALA A 123 -3.26 10.26 4.85
C ALA A 123 -3.68 9.71 6.22
N HIS A 124 -4.93 9.96 6.65
CA HIS A 124 -5.42 9.48 7.94
C HIS A 124 -5.55 7.95 7.98
N ASP A 125 -6.19 7.35 6.97
CA ASP A 125 -6.32 5.90 6.84
C ASP A 125 -4.96 5.20 6.72
N LEU A 126 -4.04 5.79 5.97
CA LEU A 126 -2.69 5.24 5.79
C LEU A 126 -1.86 5.32 7.08
N ALA A 127 -2.06 6.34 7.92
CA ALA A 127 -1.41 6.41 9.23
C ALA A 127 -1.85 5.25 10.14
N VAL A 128 -3.14 4.90 10.14
CA VAL A 128 -3.64 3.74 10.90
C VAL A 128 -3.05 2.42 10.39
N ILE A 129 -2.86 2.30 9.08
CA ILE A 129 -2.19 1.14 8.47
C ILE A 129 -0.70 1.10 8.85
N ASP A 130 -0.02 2.25 8.87
CA ASP A 130 1.38 2.33 9.26
C ASP A 130 1.62 1.99 10.73
N ASP A 131 0.74 2.47 11.62
CA ASP A 131 0.76 2.11 13.04
C ASP A 131 0.61 0.60 13.20
N TRP A 132 -0.37 0.00 12.49
CA TRP A 132 -0.56 -1.44 12.53
C TRP A 132 0.67 -2.20 12.01
N MET A 133 1.30 -1.74 10.91
CA MET A 133 2.52 -2.35 10.40
C MET A 133 3.66 -2.26 11.43
N THR A 134 3.84 -1.11 12.06
CA THR A 134 4.86 -0.88 13.11
C THR A 134 4.73 -1.86 14.27
N GLU A 135 3.50 -2.16 14.68
CA GLU A 135 3.24 -3.06 15.81
C GLU A 135 3.32 -4.55 15.45
N ASN A 136 3.02 -4.92 14.20
CA ASN A 136 2.75 -6.31 13.83
C ASN A 136 3.76 -6.93 12.87
N ILE A 137 4.53 -6.10 12.17
CA ILE A 137 5.52 -6.50 11.16
C ILE A 137 6.93 -6.32 11.75
N PRO A 138 7.79 -7.36 11.73
CA PRO A 138 9.13 -7.27 12.27
C PRO A 138 9.98 -6.17 11.61
N LEU A 139 10.79 -5.46 12.40
CA LEU A 139 11.64 -4.37 11.92
C LEU A 139 12.90 -4.82 11.17
N TRP A 140 13.18 -6.13 11.12
CA TRP A 140 14.40 -6.70 10.52
C TRP A 140 14.17 -7.34 9.14
N ILE A 141 13.05 -7.03 8.49
CA ILE A 141 12.69 -7.54 7.16
C ILE A 141 13.34 -6.69 6.06
#